data_AF-A0A6I3GL54-F1
#
_entry.id   AF-A0A6I3GL54-F1
#
_cell.length_a   1.000
_cell.length_b   1.000
_cell.length_c   1.000
_cell.angle_alpha   90.00
_cell.angle_beta   90.00
_cell.angle_gamma   90.00
#
_symmetry.space_group_name_H-M   'P 1'
#
loop_
_entity.id
_entity.type
_entity.pdbx_description
1 polymer ?
#
loop_
_entity_poly.entity_id
_entity_poly.type
_entity_poly.pdbx_seq_one_letter_code
_entity_poly.pdbx_strand_id
1 'polypeptide(L)'
;MQTQQLQSQGTLAAAVAQFSEGLAGLAPSDILSDGLSLIRHQCAADSVTLYSIRQQVVTPLGTSPLAHSVPEACSTSWFPWGLHTTQPQRFLLVQQAEMLPADPRTSQTLGERGVRSCIHLPIVERQQLLGALQLYWSTPRQTWDDSSGQILRSLGRLLVTISESETAPDLNQSRVVPPC
;
A
#
# COMPACT_ATOMS: atom_id res chain seq x y z
N MET A 1 23.43 -16.89 6.72
CA MET A 1 22.30 -15.95 6.57
C MET A 1 22.16 -15.41 5.15
N GLN A 2 23.25 -15.15 4.42
CA GLN A 2 23.23 -14.57 3.06
C GLN A 2 22.49 -15.42 2.00
N THR A 3 22.55 -16.75 2.09
CA THR A 3 21.94 -17.68 1.12
C THR A 3 20.41 -17.73 1.19
N GLN A 4 19.82 -17.67 2.39
CA GLN A 4 18.37 -17.66 2.59
C GLN A 4 17.73 -16.35 2.10
N GLN A 5 18.44 -15.24 2.28
CA GLN A 5 18.00 -13.91 1.87
C GLN A 5 17.91 -13.79 0.34
N LEU A 6 18.95 -14.24 -0.37
CA LEU A 6 18.97 -14.30 -1.84
C LEU A 6 17.87 -15.22 -2.41
N GLN A 7 17.60 -16.34 -1.75
CA GLN A 7 16.53 -17.26 -2.15
C GLN A 7 15.15 -16.61 -2.00
N SER A 8 14.87 -15.94 -0.88
CA SER A 8 13.58 -15.27 -0.65
C SER A 8 13.30 -14.13 -1.63
N GLN A 9 14.32 -13.33 -1.99
CA GLN A 9 14.20 -12.30 -3.02
C GLN A 9 13.94 -12.89 -4.41
N GLY A 10 14.63 -13.98 -4.76
CA GLY A 10 14.43 -14.68 -6.02
C GLY A 10 13.00 -15.22 -6.15
N THR A 11 12.43 -15.73 -5.06
CA THR A 11 11.03 -16.18 -5.01
C THR A 11 10.04 -15.03 -5.17
N LEU A 12 10.24 -13.90 -4.49
CA LEU A 12 9.37 -12.74 -4.63
C LEU A 12 9.41 -12.16 -6.05
N ALA A 13 10.60 -11.99 -6.63
CA ALA A 13 10.76 -11.47 -7.98
C ALA A 13 10.05 -12.35 -9.01
N ALA A 14 10.20 -13.68 -8.91
CA ALA A 14 9.54 -14.64 -9.78
C ALA A 14 8.01 -14.59 -9.64
N ALA A 15 7.50 -14.52 -8.41
CA ALA A 15 6.06 -14.45 -8.16
C ALA A 15 5.44 -13.14 -8.71
N VAL A 16 6.13 -12.01 -8.56
CA VAL A 16 5.68 -10.72 -9.13
C VAL A 16 5.75 -10.71 -10.66
N ALA A 17 6.77 -11.33 -11.26
CA ALA A 17 6.85 -11.47 -12.71
C ALA A 17 5.69 -12.31 -13.26
N GLN A 18 5.45 -13.48 -12.67
CA GLN A 18 4.33 -14.35 -13.04
C GLN A 18 2.98 -13.65 -12.88
N PHE A 19 2.79 -12.92 -11.78
CA PHE A 19 1.60 -12.09 -11.58
C PHE A 19 1.43 -11.04 -12.68
N SER A 20 2.51 -10.33 -13.03
CA SER A 20 2.49 -9.26 -14.04
C SER A 20 2.17 -9.78 -15.44
N GLU A 21 2.64 -10.98 -15.79
CA GLU A 21 2.32 -11.65 -17.06
C GLU A 21 0.85 -12.09 -17.13
N GLY A 22 0.25 -12.43 -15.99
CA GLY A 22 -1.12 -12.93 -15.87
C GLY A 22 -2.21 -11.84 -15.83
N LEU A 23 -1.88 -10.56 -15.96
CA LEU A 23 -2.84 -9.46 -15.79
C LEU A 23 -3.83 -9.30 -16.94
N ALA A 24 -3.51 -9.85 -18.12
CA ALA A 24 -4.29 -9.63 -19.33
C ALA A 24 -5.73 -10.14 -19.17
N GLY A 25 -6.71 -9.24 -19.35
CA GLY A 25 -8.14 -9.57 -19.31
C GLY A 25 -8.76 -9.61 -17.91
N LEU A 26 -7.99 -9.34 -16.85
CA LEU A 26 -8.52 -9.22 -15.49
C LEU A 26 -9.12 -7.82 -15.25
N ALA A 27 -10.16 -7.76 -14.41
CA ALA A 27 -10.69 -6.48 -13.97
C ALA A 27 -9.68 -5.80 -13.01
N PRO A 28 -9.56 -4.47 -13.01
CA PRO A 28 -8.65 -3.75 -12.10
C PRO A 28 -8.85 -4.08 -10.62
N SER A 29 -10.10 -4.31 -10.18
CA SER A 29 -10.42 -4.74 -8.81
C SER A 29 -9.82 -6.11 -8.47
N ASP A 30 -9.83 -7.04 -9.43
CA ASP A 30 -9.28 -8.38 -9.26
C ASP A 30 -7.75 -8.30 -9.22
N ILE A 31 -7.15 -7.54 -10.13
CA ILE A 31 -5.71 -7.25 -10.13
C ILE A 31 -5.26 -6.66 -8.79
N LEU A 32 -6.01 -5.70 -8.26
CA LEU A 32 -5.71 -5.10 -6.97
C LEU A 32 -5.81 -6.13 -5.83
N SER A 33 -6.91 -6.88 -5.76
CA SER A 33 -7.13 -7.91 -4.74
C SER A 33 -6.04 -8.99 -4.77
N ASP A 34 -5.71 -9.50 -5.95
CA ASP A 34 -4.69 -10.54 -6.14
C ASP A 34 -3.29 -10.03 -5.85
N GLY A 35 -2.97 -8.81 -6.30
CA GLY A 35 -1.69 -8.16 -6.02
C GLY A 35 -1.47 -7.90 -4.53
N LEU A 36 -2.50 -7.44 -3.81
CA LEU A 36 -2.44 -7.28 -2.36
C LEU A 36 -2.29 -8.62 -1.65
N SER A 37 -3.03 -9.63 -2.09
CA SER A 37 -2.93 -10.99 -1.53
C SER A 37 -1.53 -11.57 -1.73
N LEU A 38 -0.94 -11.40 -2.92
CA LEU A 38 0.44 -11.77 -3.22
C LEU A 38 1.42 -11.06 -2.27
N ILE A 39 1.34 -9.73 -2.14
CA ILE A 39 2.22 -8.96 -1.26
C ILE A 39 2.12 -9.47 0.18
N ARG A 40 0.89 -9.65 0.68
CA ARG A 40 0.63 -10.15 2.03
C ARG A 40 1.30 -11.49 2.27
N HIS A 41 1.09 -12.45 1.36
CA HIS A 41 1.66 -13.79 1.48
C HIS A 41 3.19 -13.77 1.45
N GLN A 42 3.79 -13.02 0.52
CA GLN A 42 5.25 -12.94 0.39
C GLN A 42 5.92 -12.25 1.58
N CYS A 43 5.23 -11.30 2.23
CA CYS A 43 5.73 -10.61 3.42
C CYS A 43 5.38 -11.35 4.73
N ALA A 44 4.62 -12.44 4.65
CA ALA A 44 3.97 -13.08 5.79
C ALA A 44 3.27 -12.06 6.70
N ALA A 45 2.59 -11.08 6.09
CA ALA A 45 1.81 -10.06 6.80
C ALA A 45 0.41 -10.59 7.14
N ASP A 46 -0.15 -10.14 8.24
CA ASP A 46 -1.53 -10.49 8.60
C ASP A 46 -2.52 -9.67 7.78
N SER A 47 -2.18 -8.41 7.49
CA SER A 47 -2.91 -7.57 6.54
C SER A 47 -1.98 -6.62 5.78
N VAL A 48 -2.39 -6.25 4.57
CA VAL A 48 -1.77 -5.20 3.76
C VAL A 48 -2.84 -4.21 3.31
N THR A 49 -2.50 -2.93 3.27
CA THR A 49 -3.33 -1.89 2.65
C THR A 49 -2.50 -1.06 1.68
N LEU A 50 -3.03 -0.83 0.49
CA LEU A 50 -2.46 0.12 -0.46
C LEU A 50 -3.25 1.43 -0.39
N TYR A 51 -2.52 2.53 -0.30
CA TYR A 51 -3.08 3.87 -0.31
C TYR A 51 -2.61 4.62 -1.56
N SER A 52 -3.51 5.39 -2.16
CA SER A 52 -3.17 6.47 -3.08
C SER A 52 -3.02 7.78 -2.31
N ILE A 53 -2.15 8.66 -2.81
CA ILE A 53 -1.94 9.99 -2.25
C ILE A 53 -2.09 11.02 -3.36
N ARG A 54 -3.13 11.85 -3.25
CA ARG A 54 -3.42 12.92 -4.20
C ARG A 54 -3.78 14.20 -3.46
N GLN A 55 -3.18 15.31 -3.85
CA GLN A 55 -3.47 16.63 -3.26
C GLN A 55 -3.44 16.64 -1.72
N GLN A 56 -2.44 15.97 -1.11
CA GLN A 56 -2.29 15.82 0.35
C GLN A 56 -3.41 14.98 1.05
N VAL A 57 -4.24 14.29 0.27
CA VAL A 57 -5.25 13.33 0.75
C VAL A 57 -4.76 11.92 0.50
N VAL A 58 -4.79 11.10 1.54
CA VAL A 58 -4.46 9.68 1.54
C VAL A 58 -5.76 8.88 1.52
N THR A 59 -5.96 8.04 0.51
CA THR A 59 -7.18 7.24 0.33
C THR A 59 -6.80 5.77 0.14
N PRO A 60 -7.40 4.82 0.89
CA PRO A 60 -7.15 3.40 0.67
C PRO A 60 -7.73 2.98 -0.68
N LEU A 61 -6.90 2.35 -1.51
CA LEU A 61 -7.34 1.71 -2.75
C LEU A 61 -7.87 0.31 -2.48
N GLY A 62 -7.25 -0.41 -1.55
CA GLY A 62 -7.66 -1.77 -1.18
C GLY A 62 -6.88 -2.34 -0.01
N THR A 63 -7.44 -3.38 0.60
CA THR A 63 -6.90 -4.06 1.78
C THR A 63 -7.06 -5.59 1.66
N SER A 64 -6.04 -6.36 2.03
CA SER A 64 -6.09 -7.84 2.03
C SER A 64 -5.48 -8.43 3.31
N PRO A 65 -6.19 -9.32 4.04
CA PRO A 65 -7.66 -9.42 4.04
C PRO A 65 -8.23 -8.10 4.58
N LEU A 66 -9.51 -7.84 4.32
CA LEU A 66 -10.21 -6.66 4.82
C LEU A 66 -10.08 -6.57 6.36
N ALA A 67 -9.18 -5.71 6.83
CA ALA A 67 -8.89 -5.51 8.24
C ALA A 67 -9.84 -4.45 8.84
N HIS A 68 -9.96 -4.43 10.17
CA HIS A 68 -10.88 -3.58 10.89
C HIS A 68 -10.59 -2.08 10.63
N SER A 69 -11.46 -1.45 9.84
CA SER A 69 -11.65 0.00 9.63
C SER A 69 -10.41 0.82 9.24
N VAL A 70 -9.78 0.54 8.11
CA VAL A 70 -8.85 1.51 7.50
C VAL A 70 -9.56 2.88 7.33
N PRO A 71 -8.94 4.02 7.69
CA PRO A 71 -9.58 5.32 7.48
C PRO A 71 -9.92 5.52 6.00
N GLU A 72 -11.17 5.88 5.70
CA GLU A 72 -11.66 6.10 4.32
C GLU A 72 -10.88 7.19 3.59
N ALA A 73 -10.44 8.22 4.32
CA ALA A 73 -9.48 9.21 3.84
C ALA A 73 -8.83 9.93 5.03
N CYS A 74 -7.59 10.36 4.88
CA CYS A 74 -6.90 11.19 5.87
C CYS A 74 -5.88 12.14 5.23
N SER A 75 -5.39 13.11 5.99
CA SER A 75 -4.35 14.05 5.53
C SER A 75 -2.96 13.40 5.57
N THR A 76 -2.10 13.73 4.61
CA THR A 76 -0.66 13.44 4.64
C THR A 76 0.06 14.09 5.83
N SER A 77 -0.52 15.14 6.42
CA SER A 77 -0.01 15.76 7.65
C SER A 77 -0.29 14.92 8.91
N TRP A 78 -1.04 13.84 8.78
CA TRP A 78 -1.24 12.85 9.82
C TRP A 78 -0.60 11.52 9.41
N PHE A 79 -0.76 11.12 8.16
CA PHE A 79 -0.27 9.83 7.69
C PHE A 79 1.27 9.77 7.61
N PRO A 80 1.90 8.64 7.98
CA PRO A 80 1.31 7.40 8.50
C PRO A 80 1.10 7.43 10.03
N TRP A 81 -0.13 7.19 10.49
CA TRP A 81 -0.46 7.01 11.92
C TRP A 81 0.06 8.11 12.87
N GLY A 82 0.01 9.36 12.46
CA GLY A 82 0.58 10.50 13.19
C GLY A 82 2.09 10.71 13.01
N LEU A 83 2.81 9.78 12.38
CA LEU A 83 4.27 9.80 12.20
C LEU A 83 4.73 10.55 10.94
N HIS A 84 3.91 11.46 10.41
CA HIS A 84 4.19 12.24 9.19
C HIS A 84 5.56 12.96 9.20
N THR A 85 6.07 13.35 10.37
CA THR A 85 7.37 14.03 10.53
C THR A 85 8.57 13.12 10.22
N THR A 86 8.38 11.80 10.21
CA THR A 86 9.47 10.84 9.96
C THR A 86 9.92 10.81 8.49
N GLN A 87 9.03 11.22 7.56
CA GLN A 87 9.27 11.30 6.11
C GLN A 87 10.20 10.20 5.55
N PRO A 88 9.88 8.91 5.77
CA PRO A 88 10.75 7.82 5.33
C PRO A 88 10.85 7.83 3.80
N GLN A 89 12.07 7.64 3.27
CA GLN A 89 12.28 7.51 1.82
C GLN A 89 12.25 6.06 1.33
N ARG A 90 12.58 5.10 2.21
CA ARG A 90 12.68 3.67 1.87
C ARG A 90 11.58 2.86 2.53
N PHE A 91 11.55 2.88 3.85
CA PHE A 91 10.53 2.28 4.68
C PHE A 91 10.60 2.85 6.10
N LEU A 92 9.55 2.64 6.89
CA LEU A 92 9.53 2.84 8.33
C LEU A 92 8.97 1.57 8.97
N LEU A 93 9.80 0.86 9.75
CA LEU A 93 9.36 -0.26 10.59
C LEU A 93 9.02 0.28 11.98
N VAL A 94 7.80 0.01 12.44
CA VAL A 94 7.39 0.24 13.81
C VAL A 94 7.23 -1.11 14.49
N GLN A 95 8.20 -1.44 15.35
CA GLN A 95 8.26 -2.74 16.04
C GLN A 95 7.20 -2.88 17.15
N GLN A 96 6.77 -1.74 17.71
CA GLN A 96 5.77 -1.62 18.77
C GLN A 96 4.72 -0.61 18.31
N ALA A 97 3.80 -1.08 17.48
CA ALA A 97 2.80 -0.25 16.82
C ALA A 97 1.53 -0.04 17.65
N GLU A 98 1.40 -0.69 18.80
CA GLU A 98 0.16 -0.81 19.57
C GLU A 98 -0.42 0.52 20.02
N MET A 99 0.46 1.49 20.30
CA MET A 99 0.09 2.82 20.76
C MET A 99 -0.12 3.82 19.63
N LEU A 100 0.14 3.42 18.37
CA LEU A 100 -0.10 4.31 17.24
C LEU A 100 -1.59 4.52 17.02
N PRO A 101 -2.03 5.75 16.67
CA PRO A 101 -3.41 6.02 16.33
C PRO A 101 -3.80 5.31 15.04
N ALA A 102 -4.99 4.72 15.03
CA ALA A 102 -5.49 3.96 13.88
C ALA A 102 -6.34 4.81 12.92
N ASP A 103 -7.01 5.84 13.43
CA ASP A 103 -7.82 6.78 12.66
C ASP A 103 -7.66 8.19 13.26
N PRO A 104 -7.44 9.25 12.46
CA PRO A 104 -7.32 10.62 12.99
C PRO A 104 -8.60 11.16 13.64
N ARG A 105 -9.75 10.52 13.40
CA ARG A 105 -11.08 10.96 13.88
C ARG A 105 -11.50 10.27 15.17
N THR A 106 -10.75 9.28 15.63
CA THR A 106 -11.09 8.49 16.82
C THR A 106 -9.88 8.38 17.76
N SER A 107 -10.12 7.95 18.99
CA SER A 107 -9.05 7.63 19.93
C SER A 107 -8.52 6.19 19.78
N GLN A 108 -8.96 5.46 18.75
CA GLN A 108 -8.59 4.05 18.61
C GLN A 108 -7.12 3.89 18.25
N THR A 109 -6.49 2.86 18.80
CA THR A 109 -5.11 2.51 18.47
C THR A 109 -5.03 1.31 17.53
N LEU A 110 -3.87 1.16 16.87
CA LEU A 110 -3.57 -0.04 16.08
C LEU A 110 -3.57 -1.30 16.97
N GLY A 111 -3.18 -1.16 18.24
CA GLY A 111 -3.18 -2.24 19.23
C GLY A 111 -4.56 -2.82 19.50
N GLU A 112 -5.58 -1.96 19.62
CA GLU A 112 -6.99 -2.34 19.78
C GLU A 112 -7.54 -3.07 18.55
N ARG A 113 -6.91 -2.87 17.38
CA ARG A 113 -7.21 -3.58 16.13
C ARG A 113 -6.37 -4.84 15.94
N GLY A 114 -5.64 -5.25 16.97
CA GLY A 114 -4.82 -6.46 16.97
C GLY A 114 -3.46 -6.31 16.31
N VAL A 115 -3.05 -5.10 15.90
CA VAL A 115 -1.71 -4.86 15.32
C VAL A 115 -0.69 -4.73 16.46
N ARG A 116 0.48 -5.34 16.27
CA ARG A 116 1.64 -5.25 17.18
C ARG A 116 2.85 -4.65 16.51
N SER A 117 3.01 -4.88 15.21
CA SER A 117 4.03 -4.20 14.41
C SER A 117 3.52 -3.88 13.02
N CYS A 118 4.13 -2.89 12.39
CA CYS A 118 3.75 -2.48 11.04
C CYS A 118 4.91 -1.87 10.27
N ILE A 119 4.79 -1.88 8.95
CA ILE A 119 5.73 -1.25 8.04
C ILE A 119 4.98 -0.30 7.13
N HIS A 120 5.50 0.91 7.03
CA HIS A 120 5.14 1.87 6.01
C HIS A 120 6.19 1.82 4.88
N LEU A 121 5.74 1.52 3.66
CA LEU A 121 6.54 1.54 2.43
C LEU A 121 6.02 2.65 1.50
N PRO A 122 6.70 3.81 1.40
CA PRO A 122 6.29 4.88 0.50
C PRO A 122 6.49 4.46 -0.97
N ILE A 123 5.49 4.76 -1.81
CA ILE A 123 5.56 4.57 -3.27
C ILE A 123 5.86 5.93 -3.89
N VAL A 124 7.09 6.08 -4.37
CA VAL A 124 7.59 7.32 -4.96
C VAL A 124 7.91 7.11 -6.43
N GLU A 125 7.46 8.03 -7.28
CA GLU A 125 7.82 8.11 -8.69
C GLU A 125 8.26 9.53 -9.02
N ARG A 126 9.42 9.70 -9.69
CA ARG A 126 9.95 11.02 -10.08
C ARG A 126 9.93 12.05 -8.92
N GLN A 127 10.30 11.60 -7.72
CA GLN A 127 10.29 12.39 -6.48
C GLN A 127 8.90 12.80 -5.95
N GLN A 128 7.83 12.28 -6.52
CA GLN A 128 6.46 12.48 -6.03
C GLN A 128 5.97 11.25 -5.29
N LEU A 129 5.39 11.46 -4.11
CA LEU A 129 4.74 10.41 -3.32
C LEU A 129 3.37 10.10 -3.95
N LEU A 130 3.28 8.96 -4.63
CA LEU A 130 2.04 8.49 -5.28
C LEU A 130 1.12 7.76 -4.30
N GLY A 131 1.71 7.15 -3.26
CA GLY A 131 0.98 6.24 -2.41
C GLY A 131 1.86 5.61 -1.33
N ALA A 132 1.31 4.64 -0.63
CA ALA A 132 2.07 3.83 0.30
C ALA A 132 1.46 2.43 0.46
N LEU A 133 2.32 1.44 0.66
CA LEU A 133 1.94 0.12 1.16
C LEU A 133 2.10 0.09 2.68
N GLN A 134 1.05 -0.28 3.39
CA GLN A 134 1.10 -0.57 4.82
C GLN A 134 0.97 -2.06 5.05
N LEU A 135 1.95 -2.64 5.73
CA LEU A 135 1.93 -4.04 6.14
C LEU A 135 1.73 -4.10 7.65
N TYR A 136 0.85 -4.97 8.12
CA TYR A 136 0.49 -5.12 9.52
C TYR A 136 0.71 -6.55 9.99
N TRP A 137 1.23 -6.69 11.20
CA TRP A 137 1.39 -7.96 11.89
C TRP A 137 0.76 -7.87 13.29
N SER A 138 0.10 -8.96 13.68
CA SER A 138 -0.45 -9.24 15.00
C SER A 138 0.61 -9.73 15.99
N THR A 139 1.83 -9.92 15.52
CA THR A 139 3.00 -10.24 16.33
C THR A 139 4.09 -9.17 16.14
N PRO A 140 4.93 -8.91 17.16
CA PRO A 140 6.04 -7.98 17.02
C PRO A 140 7.07 -8.50 16.01
N ARG A 141 7.42 -7.67 15.03
CA ARG A 141 8.48 -7.93 14.06
C ARG A 141 9.70 -7.10 14.41
N GLN A 142 10.84 -7.77 14.61
CA GLN A 142 12.08 -7.13 15.01
C GLN A 142 12.86 -6.54 13.84
N THR A 143 12.78 -7.15 12.66
CA THR A 143 13.57 -6.72 11.50
C THR A 143 12.75 -6.70 10.23
N TRP A 144 13.13 -5.78 9.36
CA TRP A 144 12.70 -5.75 7.97
C TRP A 144 13.94 -5.69 7.09
N ASP A 145 13.95 -6.51 6.06
CA ASP A 145 14.96 -6.47 5.02
C ASP A 145 14.40 -5.74 3.81
N ASP A 146 15.00 -4.60 3.46
CA ASP A 146 14.56 -3.78 2.33
C ASP A 146 14.90 -4.39 0.97
N SER A 147 15.55 -5.54 0.94
CA SER A 147 15.86 -6.21 -0.31
C SER A 147 14.63 -6.55 -1.16
N SER A 148 13.50 -6.86 -0.50
CA SER A 148 12.19 -7.01 -1.14
C SER A 148 11.49 -5.68 -1.42
N GLY A 149 11.90 -4.60 -0.75
CA GLY A 149 11.22 -3.30 -0.77
C GLY A 149 11.15 -2.65 -2.16
N GLN A 150 12.16 -2.85 -3.02
CA GLN A 150 12.13 -2.33 -4.40
C GLN A 150 11.07 -3.05 -5.26
N ILE A 151 10.97 -4.37 -5.14
CA ILE A 151 10.00 -5.17 -5.88
C ILE A 151 8.58 -4.82 -5.42
N LEU A 152 8.38 -4.76 -4.10
CA LEU A 152 7.10 -4.37 -3.50
C LEU A 152 6.66 -2.95 -3.89
N ARG A 153 7.58 -1.98 -3.92
CA ARG A 153 7.26 -0.61 -4.40
C ARG A 153 6.91 -0.58 -5.88
N SER A 154 7.55 -1.42 -6.69
CA SER A 154 7.28 -1.50 -8.14
C SER A 154 5.90 -2.10 -8.39
N LEU A 155 5.55 -3.18 -7.69
CA LEU A 155 4.22 -3.75 -7.72
C LEU A 155 3.17 -2.78 -7.16
N GLY A 156 3.44 -2.16 -6.01
CA GLY A 156 2.54 -1.15 -5.43
C GLY A 156 2.25 0.01 -6.39
N ARG A 157 3.27 0.52 -7.11
CA ARG A 157 3.09 1.54 -8.14
C ARG A 157 2.17 1.06 -9.27
N LEU A 158 2.40 -0.16 -9.79
CA LEU A 158 1.55 -0.75 -10.81
C LEU A 158 0.09 -0.81 -10.36
N LEU A 159 -0.16 -1.28 -9.13
CA LEU A 159 -1.49 -1.37 -8.56
C LEU A 159 -2.15 0.01 -8.42
N VAL A 160 -1.41 1.04 -7.96
CA VAL A 160 -1.92 2.42 -7.91
C VAL A 160 -2.32 2.90 -9.31
N THR A 161 -1.44 2.75 -10.30
CA THR A 161 -1.72 3.20 -11.67
C THR A 161 -2.95 2.54 -12.27
N ILE A 162 -3.11 1.23 -12.06
CA ILE A 162 -4.26 0.47 -12.56
C ILE A 162 -5.56 0.97 -11.91
N SER A 163 -5.61 1.10 -10.58
CA SER A 163 -6.81 1.57 -9.87
C SER A 163 -7.18 3.03 -10.21
N GLU A 164 -6.19 3.88 -10.48
CA GLU A 164 -6.44 5.27 -10.84
C GLU A 164 -7.01 5.44 -12.26
N SER A 165 -6.71 4.51 -13.17
CA SER A 165 -7.26 4.54 -14.53
C SER A 165 -8.77 4.31 -14.59
N GLU A 166 -9.36 3.68 -13.57
CA GLU A 166 -10.82 3.55 -13.44
C GLU A 166 -11.49 4.83 -12.91
N THR A 167 -10.76 5.68 -12.18
CA THR A 167 -11.35 6.83 -11.47
C THR A 167 -11.37 8.11 -12.31
N ALA A 168 -10.80 8.12 -13.51
CA ALA A 168 -10.82 9.28 -14.40
C ALA A 168 -12.18 9.35 -15.14
N PRO A 169 -13.07 10.32 -14.82
CA PRO A 169 -14.22 10.57 -15.66
C PRO A 169 -13.74 11.08 -17.01
N ASP A 170 -14.31 10.52 -18.07
CA ASP A 170 -14.14 10.89 -19.47
C ASP A 170 -14.40 12.40 -19.66
N LEU A 171 -13.34 13.22 -19.72
CA LEU A 171 -13.44 14.69 -19.89
C LEU A 171 -13.88 15.11 -21.32
N ASN A 172 -14.49 14.22 -22.10
CA ASN A 172 -14.80 14.43 -23.52
C ASN A 172 -16.31 14.50 -23.88
N GLN A 173 -17.21 14.74 -22.91
CA GLN A 173 -18.66 14.87 -23.19
C GLN A 173 -19.26 16.27 -22.94
N SER A 174 -18.50 17.34 -23.21
CA SER A 174 -19.09 18.68 -23.31
C SER A 174 -18.55 19.47 -24.50
N ARG A 175 -18.78 18.96 -25.71
CA ARG A 175 -18.88 19.82 -26.89
C ARG A 175 -20.35 20.17 -27.08
N VAL A 176 -20.83 21.13 -26.30
CA VAL A 176 -22.13 21.77 -26.54
C VAL A 176 -22.02 22.49 -27.88
N VAL A 177 -22.75 22.00 -28.88
CA VAL A 177 -22.94 22.68 -30.15
C VAL A 177 -23.81 23.92 -29.87
N PRO A 178 -23.39 25.14 -30.24
CA PRO A 178 -24.23 26.32 -30.05
C PRO A 178 -25.43 26.26 -31.02
N PRO A 179 -26.63 26.68 -30.59
CA PRO A 179 -27.78 26.77 -31.50
C PRO A 179 -27.56 27.91 -32.51
N CYS A 180 -27.96 27.64 -33.76
CA CYS A 180 -28.06 28.61 -34.85
C CYS A 180 -29.08 29.72 -34.57
#